data_AF-A0A937P2W7-F1
#
_entry.id   AF-A0A937P2W7-F1
#
_cell.length_a   1.000
_cell.length_b   1.000
_cell.length_c   1.000
_cell.angle_alpha   90.00
_cell.angle_beta   90.00
_cell.angle_gamma   90.00
#
_symmetry.space_group_name_H-M   'P 1'
#
loop_
_entity.id
_entity.type
_entity.pdbx_description
1 polymer ?
#
loop_
_entity_poly.entity_id
_entity_poly.type
_entity_poly.pdbx_seq_one_letter_code
_entity_poly.pdbx_strand_id
1 'polypeptide(L)'
;MKATEKLLKKEFKLKSLEELWLLIDKKHDTFFQYNFFCDKITYKKNLERMIAEIDADGELIGQEIAAMKSGSIIQNFASAAYTQTIGKYLAMRKALLNQIRLILSK
;
A
#
# COMPACT_ATOMS: atom_id res chain seq x y z
N MET A 1 -6.94 0.87 12.77
CA MET A 1 -6.62 -0.06 11.67
C MET A 1 -6.26 0.78 10.44
N LYS A 2 -4.99 0.71 10.03
CA LYS A 2 -4.39 1.54 8.99
C LYS A 2 -4.90 1.19 7.59
N ALA A 3 -4.60 2.01 6.59
CA ALA A 3 -5.09 1.83 5.22
C ALA A 3 -4.58 0.53 4.60
N THR A 4 -3.31 0.21 4.84
CA THR A 4 -2.65 -1.01 4.36
C THR A 4 -3.20 -2.27 5.03
N GLU A 5 -3.43 -2.28 6.34
CA GLU A 5 -4.05 -3.42 7.03
C GLU A 5 -5.44 -3.76 6.46
N LYS A 6 -6.25 -2.73 6.18
CA LYS A 6 -7.57 -2.91 5.55
C LYS A 6 -7.43 -3.50 4.15
N LEU A 7 -6.42 -3.05 3.40
CA LEU A 7 -6.13 -3.53 2.06
C LEU A 7 -5.72 -5.01 2.08
N LEU A 8 -4.80 -5.40 2.95
CA LEU A 8 -4.32 -6.78 3.10
C LEU A 8 -5.43 -7.75 3.48
N LYS A 9 -6.26 -7.36 4.47
CA LYS A 9 -7.40 -8.17 4.90
C LYS A 9 -8.44 -8.34 3.79
N LYS A 10 -8.71 -7.28 3.01
CA LYS A 10 -9.71 -7.32 1.93
C LYS A 10 -9.25 -8.22 0.78
N GLU A 11 -8.06 -7.96 0.27
CA GLU A 11 -7.54 -8.54 -0.98
C GLU A 11 -6.90 -9.91 -0.80
N PHE A 12 -6.25 -10.16 0.34
CA PHE A 12 -5.45 -11.37 0.58
C PHE A 12 -5.89 -12.18 1.80
N LYS A 13 -6.88 -11.70 2.56
CA LYS A 13 -7.35 -12.32 3.82
C LYS A 13 -6.27 -12.45 4.90
N LEU A 14 -5.17 -11.72 4.78
CA LEU A 14 -4.13 -11.63 5.80
C LEU A 14 -4.67 -10.87 7.02
N LYS A 15 -4.36 -11.36 8.21
CA LYS A 15 -4.82 -10.80 9.49
C LYS A 15 -3.96 -9.62 9.93
N SER A 16 -2.68 -9.61 9.57
CA SER A 16 -1.74 -8.56 9.96
C SER A 16 -0.56 -8.44 9.01
N LEU A 17 0.27 -7.41 9.21
CA LEU A 17 1.53 -7.23 8.49
C LEU A 17 2.57 -8.30 8.87
N GLU A 18 2.56 -8.76 10.11
CA GLU A 18 3.45 -9.85 10.57
C GLU A 18 3.19 -11.13 9.77
N GLU A 19 1.93 -11.43 9.43
CA GLU A 19 1.61 -12.58 8.59
C GLU A 19 2.23 -12.45 7.19
N LEU A 20 2.22 -11.25 6.60
CA LEU A 20 2.90 -10.96 5.34
C LEU A 20 4.42 -11.17 5.46
N TRP A 21 5.04 -10.70 6.56
CA TRP A 21 6.48 -10.87 6.78
C TRP A 21 6.88 -12.33 6.93
N LEU A 22 6.09 -13.12 7.67
CA LEU A 22 6.31 -14.56 7.79
C LEU A 22 6.22 -15.28 6.45
N LEU A 23 5.33 -14.86 5.56
CA LEU A 23 5.21 -15.44 4.20
C LEU A 23 6.40 -15.10 3.31
N ILE A 24 6.92 -13.87 3.42
CA ILE A 24 8.15 -13.45 2.73
C ILE A 24 9.36 -14.24 3.24
N ASP A 25 9.48 -14.43 4.55
CA ASP A 25 10.61 -15.14 5.15
C ASP A 25 10.64 -16.63 4.78
N LYS A 26 9.47 -17.23 4.52
CA LYS A 26 9.34 -18.61 4.02
C LYS A 26 9.82 -18.80 2.58
N LYS A 27 9.94 -17.74 1.77
CA LYS A 27 10.44 -17.84 0.39
C LYS A 27 11.96 -17.96 0.39
N HIS A 28 12.50 -18.78 -0.51
CA HIS A 28 13.94 -18.92 -0.70
C HIS A 28 14.58 -17.62 -1.21
N ASP A 29 15.84 -17.35 -0.87
CA ASP A 29 16.50 -16.11 -1.27
C ASP A 29 16.63 -15.98 -2.81
N THR A 30 16.82 -17.11 -3.50
CA THR A 30 16.85 -17.20 -4.97
C THR A 30 15.54 -16.73 -5.60
N PHE A 31 14.40 -16.91 -4.94
CA PHE A 31 13.11 -16.41 -5.41
C PHE A 31 13.14 -14.89 -5.61
N PHE A 32 13.77 -14.15 -4.69
CA PHE A 32 13.82 -12.69 -4.75
C PHE A 32 14.74 -12.20 -5.88
N GLN A 33 15.89 -12.84 -6.03
CA GLN A 33 16.82 -12.54 -7.12
C GLN A 33 16.19 -12.77 -8.49
N TYR A 34 15.48 -13.88 -8.68
CA TYR A 34 14.89 -14.21 -9.98
C TYR A 34 13.61 -13.44 -10.32
N ASN A 35 12.78 -13.10 -9.34
CA ASN A 35 11.48 -12.48 -9.60
C ASN A 35 11.47 -10.96 -9.40
N PHE A 36 12.39 -10.43 -8.58
CA PHE A 36 12.40 -9.01 -8.19
C PHE A 36 13.76 -8.34 -8.37
N PHE A 37 14.77 -9.08 -8.88
CA PHE A 37 16.12 -8.56 -9.13
C PHE A 37 16.74 -7.86 -7.91
N CYS A 38 16.36 -8.29 -6.70
CA CYS A 38 16.87 -7.77 -5.44
C CYS A 38 16.93 -8.89 -4.39
N ASP A 39 17.68 -8.67 -3.31
CA ASP A 39 17.69 -9.59 -2.18
C ASP A 39 16.44 -9.42 -1.30
N LYS A 40 16.16 -10.43 -0.46
CA LYS A 40 15.00 -10.47 0.44
C LYS A 40 14.95 -9.28 1.41
N ILE A 41 16.09 -8.83 1.94
CA ILE A 41 16.15 -7.74 2.92
C ILE A 41 15.77 -6.43 2.24
N THR A 42 16.34 -6.16 1.07
CA THR A 42 16.03 -5.01 0.23
C THR A 42 14.56 -5.02 -0.18
N TYR A 43 14.02 -6.18 -0.54
CA TYR A 43 12.60 -6.34 -0.84
C TYR A 43 11.69 -5.96 0.34
N LYS A 44 11.98 -6.47 1.55
CA LYS A 44 11.22 -6.10 2.77
C LYS A 44 11.27 -4.61 3.04
N LYS A 45 12.46 -3.98 2.99
CA LYS A 45 12.61 -2.53 3.17
C LYS A 45 11.80 -1.72 2.15
N ASN A 46 11.77 -2.15 0.90
CA ASN A 46 10.96 -1.51 -0.13
C ASN A 46 9.47 -1.62 0.17
N LEU A 47 8.99 -2.78 0.61
CA LEU A 47 7.59 -2.95 1.02
C LEU A 47 7.24 -2.10 2.24
N GLU A 48 8.10 -2.07 3.26
CA GLU A 48 7.91 -1.23 4.46
C GLU A 48 7.76 0.24 4.10
N ARG A 49 8.62 0.75 3.20
CA ARG A 49 8.53 2.11 2.68
C ARG A 49 7.20 2.36 1.97
N MET A 50 6.79 1.47 1.06
CA MET A 50 5.50 1.59 0.36
C MET A 50 4.32 1.58 1.34
N ILE A 51 4.36 0.73 2.35
CA ILE A 51 3.32 0.65 3.39
C ILE A 51 3.23 1.96 4.17
N ALA A 52 4.36 2.51 4.61
CA ALA A 52 4.41 3.76 5.34
C ALA A 52 3.86 4.93 4.51
N GLU A 53 4.26 5.03 3.23
CA GLU A 53 3.77 6.08 2.33
C GLU A 53 2.24 5.94 2.08
N ILE A 54 1.73 4.72 1.85
CA ILE A 54 0.29 4.48 1.65
C ILE A 54 -0.52 4.79 2.91
N ASP A 55 0.00 4.45 4.10
CA ASP A 55 -0.72 4.74 5.34
C ASP A 55 -0.78 6.24 5.62
N ALA A 56 0.30 6.99 5.36
CA ALA A 56 0.33 8.44 5.49
C ALA A 56 -0.63 9.12 4.50
N ASP A 57 -0.55 8.78 3.21
CA ASP A 57 -1.42 9.37 2.17
C ASP A 57 -2.89 8.96 2.38
N GLY A 58 -3.14 7.74 2.84
CA GLY A 58 -4.49 7.23 3.11
C GLY A 58 -5.18 7.93 4.27
N GLU A 59 -4.43 8.36 5.29
CA GLU A 59 -4.95 9.19 6.38
C GLU A 59 -5.33 10.58 5.88
N LEU A 60 -4.44 11.25 5.15
CA LEU A 60 -4.67 12.58 4.57
C LEU A 60 -5.93 12.59 3.68
N ILE A 61 -6.03 11.65 2.74
CA ILE A 61 -7.18 11.53 1.84
C ILE A 61 -8.46 11.23 2.62
N GLY A 62 -8.37 10.41 3.68
CA GLY A 62 -9.52 10.11 4.54
C GLY A 62 -10.06 11.36 5.24
N GLN A 63 -9.17 12.22 5.74
CA GLN A 63 -9.52 13.50 6.37
C GLN A 63 -10.14 14.48 5.36
N GLU A 64 -9.56 14.59 4.16
CA GLU A 64 -10.09 15.45 3.09
C GLU A 64 -11.49 15.01 2.63
N ILE A 65 -11.71 13.70 2.47
CA ILE A 65 -13.04 13.13 2.17
C ILE A 65 -14.05 13.42 3.29
N ALA A 66 -13.64 13.31 4.55
CA ALA A 66 -14.51 13.62 5.68
C ALA A 66 -14.89 15.11 5.73
N ALA A 67 -13.93 16.01 5.48
CA ALA A 67 -14.14 17.46 5.43
C ALA A 67 -15.04 17.90 4.26
N MET A 68 -14.93 17.23 3.10
CA MET A 68 -15.87 17.45 1.98
C MET A 68 -17.29 17.00 2.31
N LYS A 69 -17.44 15.88 3.03
CA LYS A 69 -18.76 15.33 3.41
C LYS A 69 -19.45 16.15 4.50
N SER A 70 -18.71 16.88 5.33
CA SER A 70 -19.27 17.72 6.40
C SER A 70 -19.75 19.09 5.92
N GLY A 71 -19.78 19.36 4.61
CA GLY A 71 -20.36 20.57 4.03
C GLY A 71 -19.48 21.82 4.12
N SER A 72 -18.18 21.68 4.46
CA SER A 72 -17.23 22.79 4.38
C SER A 72 -17.04 23.22 2.92
N ILE A 73 -16.92 24.53 2.67
CA ILE A 73 -16.90 25.27 1.38
C ILE A 73 -15.73 24.87 0.43
N ILE A 74 -15.08 23.75 0.69
CA ILE A 74 -14.03 23.14 -0.14
C ILE A 74 -14.65 22.39 -1.35
N GLN A 75 -15.86 22.74 -1.79
CA GLN A 75 -16.49 22.16 -2.98
C GLN A 75 -15.78 22.55 -4.29
N ASN A 76 -14.92 23.58 -4.28
CA ASN A 76 -14.19 24.06 -5.46
C ASN A 76 -12.66 23.81 -5.44
N PHE A 77 -12.11 23.11 -4.44
CA PHE A 77 -10.66 22.83 -4.34
C PHE A 77 -10.27 21.44 -4.84
N ALA A 78 -11.00 20.88 -5.81
CA ALA A 78 -10.43 19.85 -6.68
C ALA A 78 -9.35 20.48 -7.57
N SER A 79 -8.28 20.99 -6.94
CA SER A 79 -7.10 21.45 -7.63
C SER A 79 -6.48 20.25 -8.34
N ALA A 80 -5.86 20.48 -9.50
CA ALA A 80 -5.12 19.43 -10.22
C ALA A 80 -4.12 18.70 -9.30
N ALA A 81 -3.60 19.37 -8.27
CA ALA A 81 -2.74 18.79 -7.24
C ALA A 81 -3.45 17.71 -6.40
N TYR A 82 -4.68 17.92 -5.95
CA TYR A 82 -5.46 16.91 -5.21
C TYR A 82 -5.74 15.67 -6.07
N THR A 83 -6.14 15.87 -7.33
CA THR A 83 -6.35 14.76 -8.28
C THR A 83 -5.06 13.99 -8.55
N GLN A 84 -3.93 14.69 -8.64
CA GLN A 84 -2.61 14.07 -8.81
C GLN A 84 -2.20 13.25 -7.58
N THR A 85 -2.42 13.76 -6.37
CA THR A 85 -2.13 13.05 -5.12
C THR A 85 -2.96 11.77 -4.99
N ILE A 86 -4.26 11.82 -5.30
CA ILE A 86 -5.11 10.61 -5.34
C ILE A 86 -4.61 9.62 -6.39
N GLY A 87 -4.29 10.10 -7.59
CA GLY A 87 -3.77 9.26 -8.67
C GLY A 87 -2.51 8.50 -8.25
N LYS A 88 -1.57 9.21 -7.62
CA LYS A 88 -0.33 8.63 -7.07
C LYS A 88 -0.64 7.60 -5.98
N TYR A 89 -1.50 7.93 -5.02
CA TYR A 89 -1.90 7.02 -3.95
C TYR A 89 -2.52 5.72 -4.49
N LEU A 90 -3.42 5.81 -5.48
CA LEU A 90 -4.03 4.64 -6.12
C LEU A 90 -3.01 3.79 -6.89
N ALA A 91 -2.07 4.43 -7.59
CA ALA A 91 -0.99 3.75 -8.29
C ALA A 91 -0.09 2.98 -7.33
N MET A 92 0.29 3.59 -6.20
CA MET A 92 1.10 2.95 -5.16
C MET A 92 0.39 1.78 -4.50
N ARG A 93 -0.91 1.91 -4.20
CA ARG A 93 -1.72 0.79 -3.71
C ARG A 93 -1.73 -0.36 -4.70
N LYS A 94 -1.93 -0.09 -5.99
CA LYS A 94 -1.91 -1.12 -7.03
C LYS A 94 -0.53 -1.80 -7.13
N ALA A 95 0.54 -1.02 -7.04
CA ALA A 95 1.90 -1.54 -7.02
C ALA A 95 2.13 -2.46 -5.81
N LEU A 96 1.75 -2.04 -4.60
CA LEU A 96 1.85 -2.86 -3.39
C LEU A 96 1.09 -4.19 -3.54
N LEU A 97 -0.15 -4.15 -4.04
CA LEU A 97 -0.94 -5.36 -4.28
C LEU A 97 -0.26 -6.32 -5.24
N ASN A 98 0.34 -5.81 -6.31
CA ASN A 98 1.02 -6.66 -7.29
C ASN A 98 2.28 -7.31 -6.70
N GLN A 99 3.06 -6.57 -5.92
CA GLN A 99 4.23 -7.12 -5.23
C GLN A 99 3.83 -8.25 -4.27
N ILE A 100 2.78 -8.03 -3.48
CA ILE A 100 2.27 -9.05 -2.56
C ILE A 100 1.68 -10.25 -3.30
N ARG A 101 0.95 -10.04 -4.41
CA ARG A 101 0.44 -11.14 -5.24
C ARG A 101 1.54 -12.08 -5.72
N LEU A 102 2.69 -11.54 -6.13
CA LEU A 102 3.82 -12.35 -6.59
C LEU A 102 4.42 -13.19 -5.44
N ILE A 103 4.42 -12.67 -4.22
CA ILE A 103 4.82 -13.44 -3.03
C ILE A 103 3.82 -14.56 -2.74
N LEU A 104 2.53 -14.27 -2.85
CA LEU A 104 1.46 -15.22 -2.54
C LEU A 104 1.16 -16.21 -3.68
N SER A 105 1.62 -15.92 -4.91
CA SER A 105 1.53 -16.89 -6.00
C SER A 105 2.42 -18.10 -5.69
N LYS A 106 1.85 -19.27 -5.97
CA LYS A 106 2.43 -20.59 -5.68
C LYS A 106 3.73 -20.77 -6.45
#